data_AF-A0ABD0Y3Z9-F1
#
_entry.id   AF-A0ABD0Y3Z9-F1
#
_cell.length_a   1.000
_cell.length_b   1.000
_cell.length_c   1.000
_cell.angle_alpha   90.00
_cell.angle_beta   90.00
_cell.angle_gamma   90.00
#
_symmetry.space_group_name_H-M   'P 1'
#
loop_
_entity.id
_entity.type
_entity.pdbx_description
1 polymer ?
#
loop_
_entity_poly.entity_id
_entity_poly.type
_entity_poly.pdbx_seq_one_letter_code
_entity_poly.pdbx_strand_id
1 'polypeptide(L)'
;MSEEELNEKNKIQQLSTTARELYPEMDYEEAEKFKLFQAVKKSFKLLVVRHPFERLLSAYRDKLENTNLGFEHGTKHFYKKYGAKIVKKYRAAGKEPTFKEFVRYLIDIDLLNYADDHWIPYYLFCTPCLVEYDFVAKVETLWRDQSYVINSTRLRGKIRPGWRHSTKNGHGNESIAAVYFSQLTRSDVERLYQKYRLDFELFDYDVKPYLAYAG
;
A
#
# COMPACT_ATOMS: atom_id res chain seq x y z
N MET A 1 9.78 -26.66 -7.74
CA MET A 1 10.61 -25.75 -8.54
C MET A 1 11.94 -25.58 -7.83
N SER A 2 13.05 -25.82 -8.51
CA SER A 2 14.38 -25.70 -7.93
C SER A 2 14.82 -24.23 -7.81
N GLU A 3 15.88 -23.96 -7.05
CA GLU A 3 16.43 -22.59 -6.91
C GLU A 3 17.00 -22.05 -8.24
N GLU A 4 17.51 -22.93 -9.10
CA GLU A 4 18.01 -22.57 -10.44
C GLU A 4 16.86 -22.14 -11.35
N GLU A 5 15.76 -22.90 -11.38
CA GLU A 5 14.56 -22.58 -12.16
C GLU A 5 13.93 -21.24 -11.73
N LEU A 6 13.91 -20.95 -10.42
CA LEU A 6 13.39 -19.69 -9.89
C LEU A 6 14.28 -18.49 -10.29
N ASN A 7 15.59 -18.65 -10.24
CA ASN A 7 16.54 -17.59 -10.60
C ASN A 7 16.51 -17.25 -12.09
N GLU A 8 16.28 -18.24 -12.96
CA GLU A 8 16.18 -18.02 -14.39
C GLU A 8 14.85 -17.34 -14.76
N LYS A 9 13.73 -17.76 -14.16
CA LYS A 9 12.43 -17.07 -14.29
C LYS A 9 12.48 -15.63 -13.80
N ASN A 10 13.16 -15.34 -12.68
CA ASN A 10 13.28 -13.98 -12.12
C ASN A 10 14.04 -12.98 -13.02
N LYS A 11 14.80 -13.46 -14.02
CA LYS A 11 15.43 -12.60 -15.03
C LYS A 11 14.43 -12.08 -16.06
N ILE A 12 13.31 -12.81 -16.27
CA ILE A 12 12.35 -12.58 -17.35
C ILE A 12 10.99 -12.11 -16.80
N GLN A 13 10.62 -12.50 -15.58
CA GLN A 13 9.37 -12.13 -14.91
C GLN A 13 9.65 -11.58 -13.50
N GLN A 14 8.74 -10.73 -13.00
CA GLN A 14 8.81 -10.31 -11.59
C GLN A 14 8.60 -11.50 -10.67
N LEU A 15 9.39 -11.58 -9.58
CA LEU A 15 9.28 -12.63 -8.57
C LEU A 15 7.85 -12.81 -8.05
N SER A 16 7.09 -11.71 -7.92
CA SER A 16 5.68 -11.74 -7.53
C SER A 16 4.78 -12.47 -8.53
N THR A 17 5.08 -12.39 -9.83
CA THR A 17 4.36 -13.12 -10.87
C THR A 17 4.63 -14.61 -10.75
N THR A 18 5.90 -15.00 -10.64
CA THR A 18 6.29 -16.40 -10.45
C THR A 18 5.76 -16.97 -9.13
N ALA A 19 5.74 -16.17 -8.06
CA ALA A 19 5.14 -16.57 -6.79
C ALA A 19 3.63 -16.83 -6.92
N ARG A 20 2.89 -15.98 -7.65
CA ARG A 20 1.44 -16.16 -7.90
C ARG A 20 1.12 -17.35 -8.80
N GLU A 21 2.01 -17.76 -9.70
CA GLU A 21 1.86 -19.02 -10.45
C GLU A 21 1.90 -20.25 -9.53
N LEU A 22 2.71 -20.19 -8.47
CA LEU A 22 2.87 -21.29 -7.51
C LEU A 22 1.85 -21.24 -6.37
N TYR A 23 1.46 -20.03 -5.97
CA TYR A 23 0.53 -19.74 -4.88
C TYR A 23 -0.48 -18.68 -5.37
N PRO A 24 -1.51 -19.08 -6.13
CA PRO A 24 -2.52 -18.16 -6.60
C PRO A 24 -3.28 -17.53 -5.43
N GLU A 25 -3.89 -16.38 -5.69
CA GLU A 25 -4.82 -15.77 -4.75
C GLU A 25 -6.05 -16.68 -4.62
N MET A 26 -6.37 -17.10 -3.40
CA MET A 26 -7.41 -18.09 -3.10
C MET A 26 -8.46 -17.48 -2.20
N ASP A 27 -9.70 -17.94 -2.32
CA ASP A 27 -10.70 -17.63 -1.31
C ASP A 27 -10.32 -18.26 0.05
N TYR A 28 -10.89 -17.73 1.14
CA TYR A 28 -10.53 -18.16 2.49
C TYR A 28 -10.84 -19.65 2.76
N GLU A 29 -11.93 -20.16 2.19
CA GLU A 29 -12.41 -21.53 2.40
C GLU A 29 -11.54 -22.54 1.64
N GLU A 30 -11.03 -22.14 0.48
CA GLU A 30 -10.02 -22.86 -0.28
C GLU A 30 -8.64 -22.75 0.36
N ALA A 31 -8.28 -21.60 0.94
CA ALA A 31 -7.03 -21.39 1.65
C ALA A 31 -6.91 -22.28 2.90
N GLU A 32 -8.05 -22.57 3.53
CA GLU A 32 -8.17 -23.50 4.65
C GLU A 32 -7.90 -24.97 4.24
N LYS A 33 -8.00 -25.31 2.94
CA LYS A 33 -7.65 -26.65 2.44
C LYS A 33 -6.15 -26.90 2.58
N PHE A 34 -5.78 -27.57 3.68
CA PHE A 34 -4.52 -28.17 4.15
C PHE A 34 -3.18 -27.67 3.56
N LYS A 35 -2.98 -27.60 2.24
CA LYS A 35 -1.70 -27.24 1.63
C LYS A 35 -1.33 -25.76 1.82
N LEU A 36 -2.26 -24.82 1.63
CA LEU A 36 -1.95 -23.39 1.80
C LEU A 36 -1.78 -23.04 3.29
N PHE A 37 -2.70 -23.50 4.15
CA PHE A 37 -2.57 -23.34 5.59
C PHE A 37 -1.25 -23.90 6.15
N GLN A 38 -0.83 -25.09 5.71
CA GLN A 38 0.45 -25.67 6.14
C GLN A 38 1.67 -24.92 5.58
N ALA A 39 1.57 -24.37 4.36
CA ALA A 39 2.62 -23.53 3.78
C ALA A 39 2.75 -22.20 4.55
N VAL A 40 1.63 -21.56 4.87
CA VAL A 40 1.59 -20.32 5.67
C VAL A 40 2.13 -20.55 7.09
N LYS A 41 1.81 -21.70 7.71
CA LYS A 41 2.36 -22.05 9.04
C LYS A 41 3.87 -22.20 9.05
N LYS A 42 4.47 -22.67 7.95
CA LYS A 42 5.91 -22.93 7.86
C LYS A 42 6.70 -21.79 7.21
N SER A 43 6.02 -20.77 6.70
CA SER A 43 6.66 -19.63 6.06
C SER A 43 7.01 -18.54 7.07
N PHE A 44 8.05 -17.79 6.75
CA PHE A 44 8.32 -16.51 7.38
C PHE A 44 7.29 -15.49 6.85
N LYS A 45 6.48 -14.95 7.75
CA LYS A 45 5.37 -14.05 7.47
C LYS A 45 5.86 -12.62 7.67
N LEU A 46 6.04 -11.92 6.56
CA LEU A 46 6.45 -10.53 6.51
C LEU A 46 5.24 -9.64 6.20
N LEU A 47 5.01 -8.63 7.03
CA LEU A 47 4.12 -7.53 6.69
C LEU A 47 4.94 -6.27 6.39
N VAL A 48 4.68 -5.59 5.28
CA VAL A 48 5.32 -4.31 4.96
C VAL A 48 4.29 -3.20 5.04
N VAL A 49 4.49 -2.29 5.99
CA VAL A 49 3.59 -1.15 6.25
C VAL A 49 4.27 0.17 5.92
N ARG A 50 3.46 1.20 5.76
CA ARG A 50 3.88 2.60 5.57
C ARG A 50 2.95 3.49 6.38
N HIS A 51 3.39 4.69 6.73
CA HIS A 51 2.52 5.69 7.35
C HIS A 51 1.19 5.81 6.57
N PRO A 52 0.01 5.65 7.20
CA PRO A 52 -1.26 5.50 6.48
C PRO A 52 -1.51 6.65 5.50
N PHE A 53 -1.27 7.90 5.92
CA PHE A 53 -1.46 9.07 5.07
C PHE A 53 -0.43 9.20 3.94
N GLU A 54 0.80 8.74 4.16
CA GLU A 54 1.82 8.71 3.11
C GLU A 54 1.46 7.68 2.03
N ARG A 55 0.91 6.54 2.45
CA ARG A 55 0.40 5.52 1.54
C ARG A 55 -0.76 6.06 0.71
N LEU A 56 -1.72 6.74 1.32
CA LEU A 56 -2.84 7.36 0.60
C LEU A 56 -2.39 8.43 -0.40
N LEU A 57 -1.47 9.30 0.01
CA LEU A 57 -0.91 10.31 -0.87
C LEU A 57 -0.15 9.68 -2.04
N SER A 58 0.67 8.67 -1.77
CA SER A 58 1.39 7.92 -2.80
C SER A 58 0.42 7.27 -3.79
N ALA A 59 -0.67 6.66 -3.30
CA ALA A 59 -1.68 6.04 -4.15
C ALA A 59 -2.43 7.06 -5.01
N TYR A 60 -2.82 8.21 -4.44
CA TYR A 60 -3.45 9.30 -5.19
C TYR A 60 -2.55 9.78 -6.33
N ARG A 61 -1.28 10.07 -6.02
CA ARG A 61 -0.33 10.60 -6.99
C ARG A 61 -0.03 9.62 -8.13
N ASP A 62 0.14 8.35 -7.80
CA ASP A 62 0.40 7.29 -8.77
C ASP A 62 -0.83 6.97 -9.65
N LYS A 63 -2.04 6.96 -9.05
CA LYS A 63 -3.24 6.43 -9.69
C LYS A 63 -4.24 7.46 -10.22
N LEU A 64 -4.25 8.68 -9.68
CA LEU A 64 -5.34 9.65 -9.90
C LEU A 64 -4.89 11.08 -10.20
N GLU A 65 -3.66 11.49 -9.84
CA GLU A 65 -3.17 12.88 -10.02
C GLU A 65 -2.98 13.27 -11.50
N ASN A 66 -2.54 12.34 -12.36
CA ASN A 66 -2.27 12.65 -13.77
C ASN A 66 -2.68 11.52 -14.72
N THR A 67 -3.82 11.70 -15.41
CA THR A 67 -4.36 10.68 -16.33
C THR A 67 -3.68 10.63 -17.69
N ASN A 68 -2.72 11.52 -17.96
CA ASN A 68 -2.00 11.56 -19.23
C ASN A 68 -0.80 10.60 -19.28
N LEU A 69 -0.43 9.94 -18.17
CA LEU A 69 0.72 9.04 -18.07
C LEU A 69 0.53 7.65 -18.73
N GLY A 70 -0.39 7.53 -19.69
CA GLY A 70 -0.52 6.34 -20.54
C GLY A 70 -1.07 5.08 -19.86
N PHE A 71 -1.25 4.01 -20.65
CA PHE A 71 -1.75 2.72 -20.19
C PHE A 71 -0.72 1.92 -19.35
N GLU A 72 0.57 2.25 -19.46
CA GLU A 72 1.66 1.47 -18.86
C GLU A 72 1.69 1.50 -17.32
N HIS A 73 1.04 2.49 -16.69
CA HIS A 73 1.00 2.63 -15.23
C HIS A 73 -0.37 2.30 -14.59
N GLY A 74 -1.35 1.84 -15.39
CA GLY A 74 -2.70 1.52 -14.90
C GLY A 74 -3.58 2.73 -14.55
N THR A 75 -3.06 3.95 -14.63
CA THR A 75 -3.73 5.20 -14.22
C THR A 75 -5.08 5.42 -14.92
N LYS A 76 -5.21 5.06 -16.21
CA LYS A 76 -6.50 5.14 -16.94
C LYS A 76 -7.56 4.18 -16.37
N HIS A 77 -7.17 3.00 -15.91
CA HIS A 77 -8.08 2.05 -15.27
C HIS A 77 -8.61 2.63 -13.95
N PHE A 78 -7.72 3.12 -13.08
CA PHE A 78 -8.09 3.75 -11.82
C PHE A 78 -8.97 4.98 -12.01
N TYR A 79 -8.68 5.79 -13.01
CA TYR A 79 -9.50 6.93 -13.35
C TYR A 79 -10.94 6.52 -13.72
N LYS A 80 -11.10 5.51 -14.58
CA LYS A 80 -12.43 5.02 -14.96
C LYS A 80 -13.18 4.40 -13.77
N LYS A 81 -12.48 3.64 -12.92
CA LYS A 81 -13.07 2.92 -11.80
C LYS A 81 -13.47 3.84 -10.64
N TYR A 82 -12.62 4.82 -10.32
CA TYR A 82 -12.75 5.71 -9.17
C TYR A 82 -12.77 7.19 -9.57
N GLY A 83 -11.77 7.66 -10.32
CA GLY A 83 -11.57 9.09 -10.59
C GLY A 83 -12.79 9.81 -11.17
N ALA A 84 -13.43 9.25 -12.19
CA ALA A 84 -14.63 9.82 -12.81
C ALA A 84 -15.83 9.88 -11.84
N LYS A 85 -15.96 8.89 -10.94
CA LYS A 85 -17.02 8.88 -9.92
C LYS A 85 -16.76 9.94 -8.85
N ILE A 86 -15.51 10.09 -8.42
CA ILE A 86 -15.10 11.10 -7.45
C ILE A 86 -15.38 12.50 -8.02
N VAL A 87 -14.93 12.78 -9.23
CA VAL A 87 -15.17 14.08 -9.87
C VAL A 87 -16.67 14.37 -9.99
N LYS A 88 -17.45 13.41 -10.50
CA LYS A 88 -18.91 13.57 -10.65
C LYS A 88 -19.62 13.83 -9.32
N LYS A 89 -19.10 13.30 -8.20
CA LYS A 89 -19.68 13.51 -6.87
C LYS A 89 -19.51 14.95 -6.36
N TYR A 90 -18.39 15.60 -6.68
CA TYR A 90 -18.04 16.90 -6.09
C TYR A 90 -18.16 18.09 -7.05
N ARG A 91 -18.19 17.87 -8.36
CA ARG A 91 -18.31 18.95 -9.36
C ARG A 91 -18.93 18.49 -10.68
N ALA A 92 -19.46 19.45 -11.44
CA ALA A 92 -20.14 19.19 -12.72
C ALA A 92 -19.19 18.84 -13.88
N ALA A 93 -17.95 19.33 -13.83
CA ALA A 93 -16.94 19.11 -14.87
C ALA A 93 -15.53 19.03 -14.26
N GLY A 94 -14.63 18.35 -14.95
CA GLY A 94 -13.24 18.16 -14.55
C GLY A 94 -12.70 16.82 -15.03
N LYS A 95 -11.37 16.72 -15.17
CA LYS A 95 -10.70 15.47 -15.53
C LYS A 95 -10.24 14.76 -14.26
N GLU A 96 -9.10 15.10 -13.67
CA GLU A 96 -8.60 14.41 -12.47
C GLU A 96 -9.27 14.89 -11.16
N PRO A 97 -9.63 13.98 -10.24
CA PRO A 97 -10.05 14.40 -8.90
C PRO A 97 -8.90 15.10 -8.18
N THR A 98 -9.22 16.11 -7.38
CA THR A 98 -8.26 16.73 -6.45
C THR A 98 -7.97 15.79 -5.27
N PHE A 99 -6.86 16.01 -4.58
CA PHE A 99 -6.53 15.24 -3.37
C PHE A 99 -7.62 15.39 -2.30
N LYS A 100 -8.19 16.59 -2.14
CA LYS A 100 -9.31 16.86 -1.22
C LYS A 100 -10.54 16.03 -1.55
N GLU A 101 -10.93 15.96 -2.83
CA GLU A 101 -12.06 15.15 -3.28
C GLU A 101 -11.80 13.66 -3.06
N PHE A 102 -10.57 13.20 -3.30
CA PHE A 102 -10.15 11.82 -3.01
C PHE A 102 -10.25 11.50 -1.51
N VAL A 103 -9.71 12.35 -0.63
CA VAL A 103 -9.79 12.15 0.82
C VAL A 103 -11.23 12.11 1.31
N ARG A 104 -12.08 13.05 0.88
CA ARG A 104 -13.50 13.07 1.26
C ARG A 104 -14.24 11.85 0.72
N TYR A 105 -13.90 11.39 -0.48
CA TYR A 105 -14.43 10.13 -1.00
C TYR A 105 -14.09 8.96 -0.07
N LEU A 106 -12.84 8.81 0.38
CA LEU A 106 -12.44 7.74 1.31
C LEU A 106 -13.16 7.82 2.67
N ILE A 107 -13.40 9.04 3.16
CA ILE A 107 -14.17 9.26 4.40
C ILE A 107 -15.60 8.74 4.24
N ASP A 108 -16.23 9.03 3.10
CA ASP A 108 -17.65 8.78 2.87
C ASP A 108 -17.98 7.33 2.48
N ILE A 109 -17.02 6.56 1.96
CA ILE A 109 -17.27 5.17 1.55
C ILE A 109 -17.05 4.18 2.70
N ASP A 110 -17.70 3.04 2.61
CA ASP A 110 -17.30 1.87 3.37
C ASP A 110 -16.02 1.27 2.77
N LEU A 111 -14.92 1.37 3.52
CA LEU A 111 -13.61 0.91 3.06
C LEU A 111 -13.53 -0.62 3.02
N LEU A 112 -14.32 -1.35 3.80
CA LEU A 112 -14.29 -2.81 3.79
C LEU A 112 -14.80 -3.34 2.44
N ASN A 113 -15.87 -2.75 1.93
CA ASN A 113 -16.58 -3.26 0.76
C ASN A 113 -16.17 -2.58 -0.56
N TYR A 114 -15.61 -1.37 -0.51
CA TYR A 114 -15.40 -0.54 -1.70
C TYR A 114 -13.99 0.03 -1.86
N ALA A 115 -13.08 -0.21 -0.92
CA ALA A 115 -11.70 0.24 -1.08
C ALA A 115 -10.92 -0.63 -2.08
N ASP A 116 -9.89 -0.02 -2.65
CA ASP A 116 -8.89 -0.70 -3.45
C ASP A 116 -7.72 -1.11 -2.56
N ASP A 117 -6.99 -2.16 -2.92
CA ASP A 117 -5.80 -2.65 -2.22
C ASP A 117 -4.76 -1.53 -1.96
N HIS A 118 -4.74 -0.48 -2.78
CA HIS A 118 -3.83 0.65 -2.60
C HIS A 118 -4.18 1.57 -1.43
N TRP A 119 -5.45 1.62 -0.99
CA TRP A 119 -5.91 2.51 0.08
C TRP A 119 -6.80 1.84 1.13
N ILE A 120 -7.10 0.55 1.04
CA ILE A 120 -7.74 -0.20 2.13
C ILE A 120 -6.80 -0.25 3.36
N PRO A 121 -7.28 -0.01 4.60
CA PRO A 121 -6.47 -0.15 5.81
C PRO A 121 -5.84 -1.55 5.93
N TYR A 122 -4.62 -1.62 6.47
CA TYR A 122 -3.92 -2.89 6.71
C TYR A 122 -4.67 -3.78 7.70
N TYR A 123 -5.32 -3.21 8.71
CA TYR A 123 -6.12 -4.00 9.67
C TYR A 123 -7.26 -4.76 9.00
N LEU A 124 -7.79 -4.27 7.86
CA LEU A 124 -8.81 -4.94 7.05
C LEU A 124 -8.19 -5.90 6.03
N PHE A 125 -7.13 -5.47 5.35
CA PHE A 125 -6.59 -6.20 4.20
C PHE A 125 -5.62 -7.33 4.57
N CYS A 126 -4.76 -7.08 5.54
CA CYS A 126 -3.73 -8.02 5.97
C CYS A 126 -4.10 -8.76 7.25
N THR A 127 -5.25 -8.44 7.85
CA THR A 127 -5.79 -9.10 9.05
C THR A 127 -4.73 -9.42 10.12
N PRO A 128 -3.92 -8.43 10.56
CA PRO A 128 -2.83 -8.64 11.52
C PRO A 128 -3.30 -9.18 12.88
N CYS A 129 -4.60 -9.11 13.17
CA CYS A 129 -5.20 -9.73 14.35
C CYS A 129 -5.38 -11.25 14.22
N LEU A 130 -5.39 -11.79 13.00
CA LEU A 130 -5.58 -13.21 12.69
C LEU A 130 -4.30 -13.89 12.20
N VAL A 131 -3.34 -13.11 11.68
CA VAL A 131 -2.06 -13.60 11.19
C VAL A 131 -0.94 -13.17 12.13
N GLU A 132 -0.27 -14.14 12.75
CA GLU A 132 0.94 -13.89 13.55
C GLU A 132 2.13 -13.60 12.63
N TYR A 133 2.40 -12.34 12.34
CA TYR A 133 3.54 -11.95 11.51
C TYR A 133 4.87 -12.12 12.26
N ASP A 134 5.85 -12.74 11.61
CA ASP A 134 7.21 -12.92 12.16
C ASP A 134 7.98 -11.60 12.17
N PHE A 135 7.65 -10.67 11.25
CA PHE A 135 8.25 -9.34 11.20
C PHE A 135 7.35 -8.33 10.49
N VAL A 136 7.27 -7.12 11.03
CA VAL A 136 6.60 -5.97 10.42
C VAL A 136 7.67 -4.96 10.00
N ALA A 137 7.91 -4.86 8.70
CA ALA A 137 8.82 -3.87 8.11
C ALA A 137 8.10 -2.55 7.85
N LYS A 138 8.78 -1.42 8.03
CA LYS A 138 8.26 -0.09 7.65
C LYS A 138 8.94 0.40 6.39
N VAL A 139 8.20 1.02 5.47
CA VAL A 139 8.78 1.61 4.25
C VAL A 139 9.83 2.67 4.58
N GLU A 140 9.62 3.40 5.66
CA GLU A 140 10.51 4.43 6.21
C GLU A 140 11.87 3.86 6.65
N THR A 141 11.91 2.59 7.07
CA THR A 141 13.13 1.87 7.49
C THR A 141 13.48 0.69 6.60
N LEU A 142 12.90 0.62 5.40
CA LEU A 142 12.95 -0.57 4.53
C LEU A 142 14.37 -1.02 4.22
N TRP A 143 15.32 -0.07 4.13
CA TRP A 143 16.74 -0.36 3.96
C TRP A 143 17.31 -1.28 5.03
N ARG A 144 17.03 -0.99 6.31
CA ARG A 144 17.49 -1.78 7.44
C ARG A 144 16.66 -3.06 7.55
N ASP A 145 15.36 -2.91 7.38
CA ASP A 145 14.38 -3.97 7.61
C ASP A 145 14.54 -5.11 6.58
N GLN A 146 14.81 -4.81 5.30
CA GLN A 146 15.12 -5.84 4.30
C GLN A 146 16.40 -6.62 4.65
N SER A 147 17.43 -5.94 5.17
CA SER A 147 18.69 -6.59 5.55
C SER A 147 18.50 -7.53 6.74
N TYR A 148 17.67 -7.12 7.70
CA TYR A 148 17.28 -7.97 8.82
C TYR A 148 16.55 -9.23 8.29
N VAL A 149 15.51 -9.06 7.48
CA VAL A 149 14.72 -10.18 6.95
C VAL A 149 15.58 -11.16 6.15
N ILE A 150 16.44 -10.68 5.25
CA ILE A 150 17.34 -11.52 4.43
C ILE A 150 18.27 -12.35 5.33
N ASN A 151 18.80 -11.76 6.40
CA ASN A 151 19.69 -12.46 7.33
C ASN A 151 18.91 -13.49 8.17
N SER A 152 17.77 -13.09 8.74
CA SER A 152 16.94 -13.95 9.60
C SER A 152 16.37 -15.16 8.87
N THR A 153 16.13 -15.03 7.56
CA THR A 153 15.61 -16.12 6.70
C THR A 153 16.71 -16.95 6.04
N ARG A 154 17.99 -16.70 6.35
CA ARG A 154 19.16 -17.37 5.74
C ARG A 154 19.19 -17.26 4.21
N LEU A 155 18.63 -16.18 3.66
CA LEU A 155 18.62 -15.88 2.24
C LEU A 155 19.85 -15.06 1.79
N ARG A 156 20.78 -14.80 2.72
CA ARG A 156 22.05 -14.13 2.41
C ARG A 156 22.79 -14.90 1.31
N GLY A 157 23.19 -14.18 0.25
CA GLY A 157 23.88 -14.76 -0.91
C GLY A 157 22.95 -15.28 -2.01
N LYS A 158 21.67 -15.54 -1.70
CA LYS A 158 20.64 -15.92 -2.68
C LYS A 158 19.86 -14.72 -3.20
N ILE A 159 19.60 -13.75 -2.32
CA ILE A 159 18.94 -12.49 -2.65
C ILE A 159 19.86 -11.34 -2.27
N ARG A 160 19.95 -10.34 -3.15
CA ARG A 160 20.66 -9.08 -2.88
C ARG A 160 19.64 -7.93 -2.90
N PRO A 161 19.63 -7.06 -1.88
CA PRO A 161 18.76 -5.90 -1.91
C PRO A 161 19.14 -5.00 -3.08
N GLY A 162 18.18 -4.72 -3.95
CA GLY A 162 18.33 -3.88 -5.13
C GLY A 162 17.28 -2.79 -5.15
N TRP A 163 17.70 -1.54 -5.22
CA TRP A 163 16.79 -0.40 -5.30
C TRP A 163 16.42 -0.13 -6.76
N ARG A 164 15.24 -0.59 -7.18
CA ARG A 164 14.67 -0.24 -8.51
C ARG A 164 13.80 1.01 -8.46
N HIS A 165 13.22 1.31 -7.30
CA HIS A 165 12.41 2.51 -7.06
C HIS A 165 12.94 3.22 -5.82
N SER A 166 14.02 3.98 -5.98
CA SER A 166 14.34 5.01 -4.99
C SER A 166 13.26 6.08 -5.14
N THR A 167 12.34 6.15 -4.17
CA THR A 167 11.78 7.45 -3.80
C THR A 167 12.98 8.27 -3.32
N LYS A 168 13.68 8.90 -4.27
CA LYS A 168 14.75 9.84 -3.96
C LYS A 168 14.15 10.82 -2.95
N ASN A 169 14.78 10.88 -1.78
CA ASN A 169 14.50 11.79 -0.67
C ASN A 169 13.45 11.29 0.33
N GLY A 170 13.92 10.49 1.31
CA GLY A 170 13.27 10.37 2.63
C GLY A 170 13.11 11.72 3.37
N HIS A 171 13.68 12.80 2.83
CA HIS A 171 13.52 14.19 3.30
C HIS A 171 12.57 15.05 2.42
N GLY A 172 11.97 14.49 1.37
CA GLY A 172 11.09 15.22 0.44
C GLY A 172 9.59 14.95 0.58
N ASN A 173 9.20 13.90 1.33
CA ASN A 173 7.78 13.59 1.49
C ASN A 173 7.09 14.49 2.50
N GLU A 174 7.77 14.93 3.56
CA GLU A 174 7.16 15.83 4.55
C GLU A 174 6.74 17.16 3.92
N SER A 175 7.56 17.73 3.03
CA SER A 175 7.22 18.95 2.30
C SER A 175 6.08 18.75 1.31
N ILE A 176 6.02 17.60 0.62
CA ILE A 176 4.92 17.27 -0.30
C ILE A 176 3.63 16.98 0.50
N ALA A 177 3.71 16.20 1.57
CA ALA A 177 2.60 15.93 2.46
C ALA A 177 2.02 17.22 3.03
N ALA A 178 2.86 18.16 3.47
CA ALA A 178 2.40 19.47 3.93
C ALA A 178 1.59 20.20 2.85
N VAL A 179 2.08 20.27 1.60
CA VAL A 179 1.38 20.91 0.47
C VAL A 179 0.03 20.25 0.16
N TYR A 180 -0.05 18.93 0.32
CA TYR A 180 -1.27 18.18 0.04
C TYR A 180 -2.29 18.28 1.17
N PHE A 181 -1.84 18.13 2.41
CA PHE A 181 -2.69 18.19 3.59
C PHE A 181 -3.13 19.61 3.92
N SER A 182 -2.41 20.66 3.49
CA SER A 182 -2.86 22.05 3.59
C SER A 182 -4.10 22.38 2.75
N GLN A 183 -4.50 21.50 1.83
CA GLN A 183 -5.74 21.63 1.06
C GLN A 183 -6.97 21.12 1.84
N LEU A 184 -6.73 20.35 2.91
CA LEU A 184 -7.75 19.72 3.73
C LEU A 184 -8.08 20.61 4.94
N THR A 185 -9.33 20.54 5.39
CA THR A 185 -9.68 21.13 6.69
C THR A 185 -9.19 20.22 7.80
N ARG A 186 -8.97 20.76 9.01
CA ARG A 186 -8.66 19.94 10.19
C ARG A 186 -9.67 18.81 10.40
N SER A 187 -10.96 19.08 10.18
CA SER A 187 -12.02 18.07 10.27
C SER A 187 -11.89 16.97 9.20
N ASP A 188 -11.44 17.30 7.99
CA ASP A 188 -11.17 16.29 6.96
C ASP A 188 -10.05 15.34 7.43
N VAL A 189 -8.97 15.88 8.03
CA VAL A 189 -7.85 15.08 8.55
C VAL A 189 -8.26 14.22 9.75
N GLU A 190 -9.02 14.77 10.69
CA GLU A 190 -9.51 14.03 11.86
C GLU A 190 -10.44 12.89 11.46
N ARG A 191 -11.39 13.12 10.55
CA ARG A 191 -12.29 12.07 10.05
C ARG A 191 -11.54 11.01 9.26
N LEU A 192 -10.56 11.41 8.44
CA LEU A 192 -9.71 10.46 7.75
C LEU A 192 -8.90 9.62 8.74
N TYR A 193 -8.34 10.24 9.79
CA TYR A 193 -7.65 9.52 10.86
C TYR A 193 -8.56 8.47 11.50
N GLN A 194 -9.82 8.81 11.82
CA GLN A 194 -10.75 7.83 12.40
C GLN A 194 -10.96 6.60 11.52
N LYS A 195 -10.96 6.76 10.18
CA LYS A 195 -11.07 5.63 9.24
C LYS A 195 -9.85 4.70 9.25
N TYR A 196 -8.68 5.22 9.59
CA TYR A 196 -7.41 4.48 9.59
C TYR A 196 -6.81 4.30 11.00
N ARG A 197 -7.56 4.63 12.06
CA ARG A 197 -7.05 4.76 13.43
C ARG A 197 -6.30 3.51 13.89
N LEU A 198 -6.84 2.33 13.59
CA LEU A 198 -6.20 1.07 13.97
C LEU A 198 -4.84 0.86 13.29
N ASP A 199 -4.66 1.30 12.04
CA ASP A 199 -3.34 1.23 11.40
C ASP A 199 -2.34 2.17 12.08
N PHE A 200 -2.78 3.36 12.50
CA PHE A 200 -1.92 4.28 13.27
C PHE A 200 -1.50 3.67 14.60
N GLU A 201 -2.44 3.08 15.33
CA GLU A 201 -2.20 2.46 16.64
C GLU A 201 -1.35 1.18 16.53
N LEU A 202 -1.68 0.27 15.60
CA LEU A 202 -0.99 -1.00 15.41
C LEU A 202 0.47 -0.82 15.01
N PHE A 203 0.77 0.20 14.22
CA PHE A 203 2.09 0.40 13.63
C PHE A 203 2.82 1.61 14.20
N ASP A 204 2.33 2.21 15.30
CA ASP A 204 2.99 3.31 16.01
C ASP A 204 3.33 4.49 15.07
N TYR A 205 2.29 5.06 14.46
CA TYR A 205 2.39 6.27 13.63
C TYR A 205 1.72 7.47 14.31
N ASP A 206 2.24 8.66 14.05
CA ASP A 206 1.72 9.92 14.62
C ASP A 206 0.96 10.75 13.58
N VAL A 207 -0.28 11.12 13.92
CA VAL A 207 -1.13 11.96 13.08
C VAL A 207 -0.86 13.45 13.27
N LYS A 208 -0.21 13.87 14.37
CA LYS A 208 -0.04 15.29 14.73
C LYS A 208 0.57 16.16 13.63
N PRO A 209 1.61 15.76 12.90
CA PRO A 209 2.16 16.59 11.82
C PRO A 209 1.10 16.94 10.76
N TYR A 210 0.24 15.98 10.40
CA TYR A 210 -0.79 16.15 9.39
C TYR A 210 -1.96 17.02 9.87
N LEU A 211 -2.28 16.98 11.17
CA LEU A 211 -3.22 17.93 11.77
C LEU A 211 -2.68 19.37 11.75
N ALA A 212 -1.37 19.54 11.91
CA ALA A 212 -0.72 20.84 11.84
C ALA A 212 -0.62 21.39 10.40
N TYR A 213 -0.59 20.51 9.40
CA TYR A 213 -0.60 20.93 7.99
C TYR A 213 -1.96 21.40 7.50
N ALA A 214 -3.06 20.95 8.12
CA ALA A 214 -4.42 21.27 7.70
C ALA A 214 -4.70 22.77 7.72
N GLY A 215 -5.38 23.25 6.67
CA GLY A 215 -5.78 24.66 6.50
C GLY A 215 -7.12 25.02 7.11
#